data_AF-A0A316HE78-F1
#
_entry.id   AF-A0A316HE78-F1
#
_cell.length_a   1.000
_cell.length_b   1.000
_cell.length_c   1.000
_cell.angle_alpha   90.00
_cell.angle_beta   90.00
_cell.angle_gamma   90.00
#
_symmetry.space_group_name_H-M   'P 1'
#
loop_
_entity.id
_entity.type
_entity.pdbx_description
1 polymer ?
#
loop_
_entity_poly.entity_id
_entity_poly.type
_entity_poly.pdbx_seq_one_letter_code
_entity_poly.pdbx_strand_id
1 'polypeptide(L)'
;MKPILSLITALLICSVSFAQSIEAKLWSIAKQKYPTDAEMQRYIYNEQKKAYNYITRVADAEIKRFAEKKYPDDYSMQVYVYDEQKTAKFNMAKVTDAALKAFAIKKYPDDFSMQKYIYDEQAAAKDFMQSIPDNAAKKKAQKEYPDDFSMQKYIYENQ
;
A
#
# COMPACT_ATOMS: atom_id res chain seq x y z
N MET A 1 -4.60 -17.86 67.87
CA MET A 1 -3.18 -18.05 67.53
C MET A 1 -3.08 -18.28 66.02
N LYS A 2 -2.13 -17.60 65.38
CA LYS A 2 -1.75 -17.63 63.94
C LYS A 2 -1.57 -19.08 63.40
N PRO A 3 -1.64 -19.35 62.07
CA PRO A 3 -0.96 -18.53 61.07
C PRO A 3 -1.60 -18.28 59.70
N ILE A 4 -1.26 -17.08 59.22
CA ILE A 4 -1.15 -16.65 57.82
C ILE A 4 -0.03 -17.48 57.18
N LEU A 5 -0.34 -18.32 56.18
CA LEU A 5 0.55 -18.66 55.07
C LEU A 5 -0.20 -19.53 54.03
N SER A 6 -0.63 -18.91 52.93
CA SER A 6 -0.80 -19.57 51.62
C SER A 6 -0.60 -18.46 50.58
N LEU A 7 0.65 -18.16 50.23
CA LEU A 7 1.29 -18.66 49.01
C LEU A 7 0.47 -18.24 47.78
N ILE A 8 0.62 -17.00 47.30
CA ILE A 8 1.46 -16.67 46.13
C ILE A 8 1.64 -17.87 45.17
N THR A 9 0.55 -18.36 44.58
CA THR A 9 0.59 -19.35 43.48
C THR A 9 -0.68 -19.22 42.62
N ALA A 10 -0.91 -18.03 42.06
CA ALA A 10 -1.96 -17.83 41.03
C ALA A 10 -1.63 -16.65 40.11
N LEU A 11 -0.34 -16.40 39.84
CA LEU A 11 0.09 -15.28 39.01
C LEU A 11 1.09 -15.74 37.94
N LEU A 12 0.84 -16.87 37.27
CA LEU A 12 1.73 -17.32 36.20
C LEU A 12 1.15 -18.35 35.21
N ILE A 13 -0.16 -18.30 34.95
CA ILE A 13 -0.77 -19.16 33.91
C ILE A 13 -1.80 -18.37 33.12
N CYS A 14 -1.33 -17.45 32.28
CA CYS A 14 -2.09 -16.93 31.12
C CYS A 14 -1.25 -16.10 30.14
N SER A 15 0.03 -15.83 30.39
CA SER A 15 0.90 -15.10 29.46
C SER A 15 1.59 -15.98 28.40
N VAL A 16 1.22 -17.25 28.28
CA VAL A 16 1.80 -18.20 27.31
C VAL A 16 0.95 -18.31 26.04
N SER A 17 0.39 -17.20 25.55
CA SER A 17 -0.07 -17.13 24.16
C SER A 17 1.13 -16.83 23.28
N PHE A 18 1.88 -17.90 23.00
CA PHE A 18 2.85 -18.10 21.93
C PHE A 18 3.21 -16.85 21.12
N ALA A 19 4.33 -16.22 21.45
CA ALA A 19 5.13 -15.55 20.44
C ALA A 19 5.64 -16.64 19.48
N GLN A 20 4.83 -16.98 18.47
CA GLN A 20 5.25 -17.85 17.37
C GLN A 20 6.49 -17.21 16.76
N SER A 21 7.64 -17.90 16.79
CA SER A 21 8.85 -17.40 16.15
C SER A 21 8.54 -17.10 14.69
N ILE A 22 9.22 -16.11 14.09
CA ILE A 22 9.01 -15.78 12.67
C ILE A 22 9.09 -17.04 11.80
N GLU A 23 10.04 -17.93 12.10
CA GLU A 23 10.21 -19.24 11.49
C GLU A 23 8.92 -20.08 11.50
N ALA A 24 8.26 -20.18 12.64
CA ALA A 24 7.00 -20.90 12.76
C ALA A 24 5.87 -20.21 11.99
N LYS A 25 5.84 -18.87 11.93
CA LYS A 25 4.85 -18.12 11.13
C LYS A 25 5.05 -18.39 9.63
N LEU A 26 6.28 -18.35 9.14
CA LEU A 26 6.62 -18.65 7.75
C LEU A 26 6.22 -20.08 7.35
N TRP A 27 6.47 -21.05 8.22
CA TRP A 27 6.01 -22.42 8.01
C TRP A 27 4.49 -22.56 8.03
N SER A 28 3.78 -21.78 8.86
CA SER A 28 2.32 -21.74 8.88
C SER A 28 1.76 -21.28 7.53
N ILE A 29 2.30 -20.20 6.97
CA ILE A 29 1.91 -19.68 5.64
C ILE A 29 2.11 -20.75 4.57
N ALA A 30 3.29 -21.40 4.57
CA ALA A 30 3.62 -22.46 3.61
C ALA A 30 2.64 -23.64 3.68
N LYS A 31 2.36 -24.14 4.89
CA LYS A 31 1.44 -25.27 5.12
C LYS A 31 -0.01 -24.90 4.80
N GLN A 32 -0.42 -23.67 5.07
CA GLN A 32 -1.76 -23.20 4.71
C GLN A 32 -1.95 -23.16 3.19
N LYS A 33 -0.95 -22.69 2.44
CA LYS A 33 -1.02 -22.59 0.98
C LYS A 33 -0.91 -23.94 0.27
N TYR A 34 -0.08 -24.84 0.81
CA TYR A 34 0.14 -26.18 0.25
C TYR A 34 0.10 -27.24 1.36
N PRO A 35 -1.08 -27.73 1.78
CA PRO A 35 -1.19 -28.61 2.97
C PRO A 35 -0.48 -29.96 2.85
N THR A 36 -0.40 -30.52 1.64
CA THR A 36 0.09 -31.89 1.40
C THR A 36 1.37 -31.95 0.57
N ASP A 37 1.85 -30.83 0.05
CA ASP A 37 3.02 -30.77 -0.84
C ASP A 37 4.24 -30.20 -0.09
N ALA A 38 5.10 -31.11 0.39
CA ALA A 38 6.27 -30.74 1.18
C ALA A 38 7.36 -30.01 0.38
N GLU A 39 7.39 -30.14 -0.95
CA GLU A 39 8.31 -29.40 -1.80
C GLU A 39 7.83 -27.95 -1.95
N MET A 40 6.54 -27.78 -2.26
CA MET A 40 5.93 -26.45 -2.37
C MET A 40 5.91 -25.72 -1.03
N GLN A 41 5.73 -26.42 0.09
CA GLN A 41 5.88 -25.81 1.41
C GLN A 41 7.28 -25.23 1.61
N ARG A 42 8.34 -26.00 1.30
CA ARG A 42 9.72 -25.53 1.42
C ARG A 42 9.99 -24.34 0.50
N TYR A 43 9.47 -24.38 -0.73
CA TYR A 43 9.57 -23.27 -1.67
C TYR A 43 8.95 -21.99 -1.10
N ILE A 44 7.68 -22.04 -0.65
CA ILE A 44 6.98 -20.87 -0.10
C ILE A 44 7.65 -20.36 1.18
N TYR A 45 8.07 -21.25 2.08
CA TYR A 45 8.81 -20.86 3.27
C TYR A 45 10.08 -20.07 2.92
N ASN A 46 10.86 -20.56 1.95
CA ASN A 46 12.11 -19.90 1.52
C ASN A 46 11.84 -18.54 0.88
N GLU A 47 10.82 -18.44 0.03
CA GLU A 47 10.43 -17.17 -0.59
C GLU A 47 9.98 -16.15 0.45
N GLN A 48 9.12 -16.55 1.38
CA GLN A 48 8.64 -15.67 2.45
C GLN A 48 9.77 -15.29 3.42
N LYS A 49 10.74 -16.18 3.69
CA LYS A 49 11.93 -15.87 4.49
C LYS A 49 12.83 -14.84 3.85
N LYS A 50 13.10 -14.95 2.55
CA LYS A 50 13.87 -13.95 1.79
C LYS A 50 13.16 -12.60 1.84
N ALA A 51 11.85 -12.59 1.58
CA ALA A 51 11.04 -11.38 1.58
C ALA A 51 11.00 -10.72 2.97
N TYR A 52 10.83 -11.51 4.04
CA TYR A 52 10.93 -11.03 5.42
C TYR A 52 12.29 -10.38 5.71
N ASN A 53 13.39 -11.01 5.32
CA ASN A 53 14.73 -10.46 5.50
C ASN A 53 14.94 -9.15 4.73
N TYR A 54 14.31 -8.99 3.57
CA TYR A 54 14.33 -7.75 2.81
C TYR A 54 13.53 -6.65 3.53
N ILE A 55 12.23 -6.88 3.78
CA ILE A 55 11.32 -5.87 4.32
C ILE A 55 11.69 -5.42 5.74
N THR A 56 12.42 -6.26 6.50
CA THR A 56 12.93 -5.86 7.81
C THR A 56 14.08 -4.84 7.73
N ARG A 57 14.80 -4.77 6.60
CA ARG A 57 16.00 -3.94 6.41
C ARG A 57 15.77 -2.69 5.58
N VAL A 58 14.60 -2.52 4.99
CA VAL A 58 14.29 -1.34 4.16
C VAL A 58 14.25 -0.05 4.98
N ALA A 59 14.62 1.07 4.37
CA ALA A 59 14.81 2.35 5.05
C ALA A 59 13.54 3.22 5.14
N ASP A 60 12.65 3.18 4.14
CA ASP A 60 11.46 4.06 4.12
C ASP A 60 10.36 3.47 5.02
N ALA A 61 10.30 3.96 6.26
CA ALA A 61 9.38 3.46 7.27
C ALA A 61 7.90 3.72 6.94
N GLU A 62 7.59 4.80 6.21
CA GLU A 62 6.22 5.12 5.79
C GLU A 62 5.72 4.08 4.79
N ILE A 63 6.51 3.84 3.74
CA ILE A 63 6.16 2.85 2.71
C ILE A 63 6.14 1.44 3.29
N LYS A 64 7.09 1.13 4.18
CA LYS A 64 7.11 -0.16 4.88
C LYS A 64 5.81 -0.39 5.66
N ARG A 65 5.36 0.59 6.45
CA ARG A 65 4.09 0.49 7.19
C ARG A 65 2.89 0.34 6.26
N PHE A 66 2.88 1.04 5.13
CA PHE A 66 1.83 0.90 4.12
C PHE A 66 1.77 -0.55 3.59
N ALA A 67 2.92 -1.12 3.23
CA ALA A 67 3.03 -2.49 2.75
C ALA A 67 2.61 -3.53 3.81
N GLU A 68 3.10 -3.38 5.05
CA GLU A 68 2.74 -4.24 6.19
C GLU A 68 1.23 -4.19 6.49
N LYS A 69 0.62 -3.01 6.44
CA LYS A 69 -0.83 -2.84 6.62
C LYS A 69 -1.63 -3.52 5.51
N LYS A 70 -1.17 -3.43 4.25
CA LYS A 70 -1.88 -3.99 3.09
C LYS A 70 -1.78 -5.51 3.05
N TYR A 71 -0.65 -6.08 3.46
CA TYR A 71 -0.39 -7.52 3.43
C TYR A 71 0.29 -8.00 4.73
N PRO A 72 -0.42 -8.12 5.87
CA PRO A 72 0.18 -8.39 7.18
C PRO A 72 0.98 -9.70 7.29
N ASP A 73 0.56 -10.72 6.53
CA ASP A 73 1.09 -12.08 6.60
C ASP A 73 1.64 -12.60 5.26
N ASP A 74 1.80 -11.72 4.26
CA ASP A 74 2.43 -12.07 2.99
C ASP A 74 3.61 -11.14 2.73
N TYR A 75 4.79 -11.57 3.19
CA TYR A 75 6.02 -10.79 3.09
C TYR A 75 6.44 -10.59 1.64
N SER A 76 6.22 -11.57 0.76
CA SER A 76 6.48 -11.40 -0.68
C SER A 76 5.63 -10.27 -1.26
N MET A 77 4.34 -10.19 -0.89
CA MET A 77 3.49 -9.08 -1.30
C MET A 77 3.85 -7.75 -0.61
N GLN A 78 4.36 -7.77 0.63
CA GLN A 78 4.90 -6.57 1.26
C GLN A 78 6.08 -6.01 0.46
N VAL A 79 7.01 -6.85 0.02
CA VAL A 79 8.15 -6.43 -0.80
C VAL A 79 7.68 -5.81 -2.11
N TYR A 80 6.74 -6.47 -2.81
CA TYR A 80 6.18 -5.97 -4.06
C TYR A 80 5.56 -4.57 -3.87
N VAL A 81 4.69 -4.39 -2.87
CA VAL A 81 4.07 -3.09 -2.58
C VAL A 81 5.10 -2.06 -2.17
N TYR A 82 6.09 -2.44 -1.36
CA TYR A 82 7.13 -1.52 -0.93
C TYR A 82 7.90 -0.95 -2.13
N ASP A 83 8.32 -1.81 -3.07
CA ASP A 83 9.09 -1.39 -4.24
C ASP A 83 8.24 -0.57 -5.22
N GLU A 84 6.96 -0.93 -5.40
CA GLU A 84 5.99 -0.16 -6.20
C GLU A 84 5.81 1.25 -5.62
N GLN A 85 5.48 1.35 -4.34
CA GLN A 85 5.26 2.63 -3.65
C GLN A 85 6.52 3.48 -3.63
N LYS A 86 7.70 2.87 -3.44
CA LYS A 86 8.99 3.58 -3.46
C LYS A 86 9.27 4.18 -4.83
N THR A 87 9.03 3.43 -5.89
CA THR A 87 9.18 3.91 -7.26
C THR A 87 8.21 5.03 -7.56
N ALA A 88 6.94 4.89 -7.14
CA ALA A 88 5.93 5.91 -7.34
C ALA A 88 6.23 7.20 -6.57
N LYS A 89 6.65 7.10 -5.31
CA LYS A 89 7.10 8.25 -4.48
C LYS A 89 8.25 9.00 -5.14
N PHE A 90 9.24 8.27 -5.64
CA PHE A 90 10.36 8.86 -6.38
C PHE A 90 9.93 9.58 -7.66
N ASN A 91 8.99 9.01 -8.43
CA ASN A 91 8.46 9.64 -9.63
C ASN A 91 7.63 10.89 -9.29
N MET A 92 6.76 10.81 -8.29
CA MET A 92 5.96 11.94 -7.79
C MET A 92 6.83 13.09 -7.24
N ALA A 93 8.06 12.81 -6.81
CA ALA A 93 8.99 13.87 -6.42
C ALA A 93 9.49 14.71 -7.62
N LYS A 94 9.46 14.17 -8.85
CA LYS A 94 10.03 14.78 -10.06
C LYS A 94 9.01 15.51 -10.94
N VAL A 95 7.72 15.28 -10.74
CA VAL A 95 6.68 15.92 -11.55
C VAL A 95 6.65 17.43 -11.32
N THR A 96 6.30 18.19 -12.35
CA THR A 96 6.43 19.67 -12.37
C THR A 96 5.11 20.41 -12.20
N ASP A 97 3.97 19.80 -12.56
CA ASP A 97 2.67 20.45 -12.39
C ASP A 97 2.22 20.37 -10.93
N ALA A 98 2.43 21.47 -10.20
CA ALA A 98 2.13 21.55 -8.77
C ALA A 98 0.63 21.40 -8.46
N ALA A 99 -0.27 21.86 -9.35
CA ALA A 99 -1.71 21.77 -9.14
C ALA A 99 -2.18 20.32 -9.27
N LEU A 100 -1.73 19.62 -10.32
CA LEU A 100 -2.06 18.20 -10.50
C LEU A 100 -1.44 17.32 -9.41
N LYS A 101 -0.21 17.64 -9.00
CA LYS A 101 0.45 16.96 -7.87
C LYS A 101 -0.34 17.14 -6.58
N ALA A 102 -0.79 18.36 -6.27
CA ALA A 102 -1.60 18.63 -5.08
C ALA A 102 -2.96 17.91 -5.15
N PHE A 103 -3.59 17.88 -6.32
CA PHE A 103 -4.84 17.15 -6.55
C PHE A 103 -4.67 15.64 -6.26
N ALA A 104 -3.61 15.03 -6.80
CA ALA A 104 -3.30 13.62 -6.58
C ALA A 104 -3.03 13.29 -5.10
N ILE A 105 -2.20 14.09 -4.41
CA ILE A 105 -1.91 13.93 -2.98
C ILE A 105 -3.18 14.07 -2.13
N LYS A 106 -4.04 15.04 -2.43
CA LYS A 106 -5.31 15.22 -1.72
C LYS A 106 -6.23 14.01 -1.86
N LYS A 107 -6.25 13.37 -3.02
CA LYS A 107 -7.12 12.21 -3.30
C LYS A 107 -6.61 10.93 -2.63
N TYR A 108 -5.29 10.73 -2.59
CA TYR A 108 -4.65 9.54 -2.04
C TYR A 108 -3.42 9.91 -1.20
N PRO A 109 -3.58 10.37 0.05
CA PRO A 109 -2.48 10.94 0.83
C PRO A 109 -1.35 9.93 1.14
N ASP A 110 -1.71 8.67 1.37
CA ASP A 110 -0.76 7.64 1.81
C ASP A 110 -0.38 6.61 0.73
N ASP A 111 -0.98 6.70 -0.47
CA ASP A 111 -0.77 5.74 -1.56
C ASP A 111 -0.11 6.42 -2.76
N PHE A 112 1.21 6.36 -2.82
CA PHE A 112 2.02 7.00 -3.85
C PHE A 112 1.78 6.42 -5.24
N SER A 113 1.47 5.12 -5.37
CA SER A 113 1.15 4.54 -6.68
C SER A 113 -0.18 5.09 -7.21
N MET A 114 -1.18 5.26 -6.34
CA MET A 114 -2.42 5.94 -6.69
C MET A 114 -2.24 7.44 -6.94
N GLN A 115 -1.36 8.13 -6.20
CA GLN A 115 -1.00 9.52 -6.51
C GLN A 115 -0.43 9.64 -7.92
N LYS A 116 0.52 8.77 -8.29
CA LYS A 116 1.11 8.76 -9.63
C LYS A 116 0.05 8.50 -10.70
N TYR A 117 -0.80 7.51 -10.48
CA TYR A 117 -1.89 7.19 -11.42
C TYR A 117 -2.80 8.40 -11.66
N ILE A 118 -3.26 9.07 -10.59
CA ILE A 118 -4.13 10.24 -10.71
C ILE A 118 -3.40 11.42 -11.36
N TYR A 119 -2.12 11.65 -11.03
CA TYR A 119 -1.33 12.69 -11.69
C TYR A 119 -1.27 12.46 -13.20
N ASP A 120 -0.92 11.24 -13.63
CA ASP A 120 -0.77 10.90 -15.05
C ASP A 120 -2.11 11.02 -15.79
N GLU A 121 -3.20 10.56 -15.18
CA GLU A 121 -4.56 10.69 -15.71
C GLU A 121 -4.96 12.16 -15.89
N GLN A 122 -4.74 12.99 -14.87
CA GLN A 122 -5.05 14.41 -14.92
C GLN A 122 -4.16 15.16 -15.92
N ALA A 123 -2.89 14.80 -16.04
CA ALA A 123 -1.97 15.39 -17.01
C ALA A 123 -2.42 15.10 -18.44
N ALA A 124 -2.72 13.83 -18.75
CA ALA A 124 -3.22 13.44 -20.07
C ALA A 124 -4.56 14.13 -20.40
N ALA A 125 -5.47 14.24 -19.43
CA ALA A 125 -6.74 14.92 -19.63
C ALA A 125 -6.55 16.45 -19.80
N LYS A 126 -5.61 17.05 -19.08
CA LYS A 126 -5.27 18.47 -19.22
C LYS A 126 -4.70 18.76 -20.61
N ASP A 127 -3.76 17.95 -21.08
CA ASP A 127 -3.18 18.09 -22.43
C ASP A 127 -4.26 17.97 -23.51
N PHE A 128 -5.17 16.99 -23.37
CA PHE A 128 -6.33 16.86 -24.24
C PHE A 128 -7.19 18.11 -24.22
N MET A 129 -7.60 18.58 -23.04
CA MET A 129 -8.45 19.78 -22.89
C MET A 129 -7.75 21.04 -23.43
N GLN A 130 -6.42 21.12 -23.40
CA GLN A 130 -5.67 22.22 -24.01
C GLN A 130 -5.64 22.13 -25.54
N SER A 131 -5.57 20.94 -26.11
CA SER A 131 -5.50 20.71 -27.56
C SER A 131 -6.79 21.03 -28.33
N ILE A 132 -7.96 20.93 -27.68
CA ILE A 132 -9.25 21.10 -28.33
C ILE A 132 -9.66 22.58 -28.51
N PRO A 133 -10.38 22.95 -29.60
CA PRO A 133 -10.85 24.31 -29.82
C PRO A 133 -11.71 24.86 -28.68
N ASP A 134 -11.67 26.17 -28.47
CA ASP A 134 -12.50 26.83 -27.48
C ASP A 134 -13.96 26.95 -27.94
N ASN A 135 -14.79 25.99 -27.53
CA ASN A 135 -16.21 25.92 -27.87
C ASN A 135 -17.11 25.87 -26.61
N ALA A 136 -18.43 25.91 -26.81
CA ALA A 136 -19.40 25.91 -25.71
C ALA A 136 -19.27 24.66 -24.81
N ALA A 137 -18.99 23.49 -25.41
CA ALA A 137 -18.81 22.24 -24.68
C ALA A 137 -17.60 22.30 -23.73
N LYS A 138 -16.45 22.79 -24.23
CA LYS A 138 -15.24 23.02 -23.45
C LYS A 138 -15.48 23.97 -22.29
N LYS A 139 -16.14 25.11 -22.55
CA LYS A 139 -16.47 26.12 -21.53
C LYS A 139 -17.40 25.55 -20.45
N LYS A 140 -18.38 24.75 -20.84
CA LYS A 140 -19.28 24.05 -19.90
C LYS A 140 -18.49 23.10 -19.01
N ALA A 141 -17.65 22.24 -19.60
CA ALA A 141 -16.82 21.29 -18.86
C ALA A 141 -15.90 21.98 -17.84
N GLN A 142 -15.18 23.03 -18.25
CA GLN A 142 -14.29 23.82 -17.39
C GLN A 142 -15.04 24.53 -16.26
N LYS A 143 -16.29 24.97 -16.51
CA LYS A 143 -17.12 25.61 -15.48
C LYS A 143 -17.61 24.60 -14.44
N GLU A 144 -17.98 23.40 -14.85
CA GLU A 144 -18.49 22.36 -13.95
C GLU A 144 -17.38 21.73 -13.10
N TYR A 145 -16.19 21.53 -13.68
CA TYR A 145 -15.06 20.85 -13.03
C TYR A 145 -13.76 21.64 -13.20
N PRO A 146 -13.58 22.79 -12.53
CA PRO A 146 -12.45 23.68 -12.78
C PRO A 146 -11.08 23.05 -12.55
N ASP A 147 -10.98 22.15 -11.56
CA ASP A 147 -9.70 21.56 -11.13
C ASP A 147 -9.57 20.06 -11.45
N ASP A 148 -10.60 19.45 -12.05
CA ASP A 148 -10.61 18.02 -12.41
C ASP A 148 -10.67 17.85 -13.93
N PHE A 149 -9.50 17.81 -14.58
CA PHE A 149 -9.39 17.69 -16.02
C PHE A 149 -9.92 16.37 -16.55
N SER A 150 -9.83 15.28 -15.77
CA SER A 150 -10.43 13.99 -16.15
C SER A 150 -11.94 14.12 -16.31
N MET A 151 -12.60 14.83 -15.38
CA MET A 151 -14.03 15.11 -15.47
C MET A 151 -14.34 16.14 -16.56
N GLN A 152 -13.50 17.15 -16.78
CA GLN A 152 -13.68 18.07 -17.90
C GLN A 152 -13.69 17.31 -19.24
N LYS A 153 -12.71 16.42 -19.44
CA LYS A 153 -12.62 15.57 -20.63
C LYS A 153 -13.86 14.71 -20.79
N TYR A 154 -14.28 14.02 -19.74
CA TYR A 154 -15.49 13.20 -19.74
C TYR A 154 -16.73 14.02 -20.15
N ILE A 155 -16.94 15.19 -19.55
CA ILE A 155 -18.08 16.06 -19.88
C ILE A 155 -18.00 16.59 -21.31
N TYR A 156 -16.80 16.88 -21.83
CA TYR A 156 -16.62 17.30 -23.22
C TYR A 156 -16.95 16.20 -24.22
N GLU A 157 -16.48 14.97 -23.98
CA GLU A 157 -16.66 13.82 -24.87
C GLU A 157 -18.11 13.30 -24.92
N ASN A 158 -18.93 13.62 -23.91
CA ASN A 158 -20.32 13.14 -23.79
C ASN A 158 -21.37 14.24 -24.04
N GLN A 159 -21.07 15.27 -24.83
CA GLN A 159 -22.05 16.30 -25.27
C GLN A 159 -22.65 16.01 -26.64
#